data_AF-A0A377Z677-F1
#
_entry.id   AF-A0A377Z677-F1
#
_cell.length_a   1.000
_cell.length_b   1.000
_cell.length_c   1.000
_cell.angle_alpha   90.00
_cell.angle_beta   90.00
_cell.angle_gamma   90.00
#
_symmetry.space_group_name_H-M   'P 1'
#
loop_
_entity.id
_entity.type
_entity.pdbx_description
1 polymer ?
#
loop_
_entity_poly.entity_id
_entity_poly.type
_entity_poly.pdbx_seq_one_letter_code
_entity_poly.pdbx_strand_id
1 'polypeptide(L)'
;MESIGRAVNSALQLSKRGGGVAFLLSNLREAGAPIKRIENQSSGVVPVMKMLEDAFSYANQLGARQGAGAVWLHVHHPDILRFLDTRRENADEKIRIKNLVAGGGDP
;
A
#
# COMPACT_ATOMS: atom_id res chain seq x y z
N MET A 1 9.79 -6.74 8.05
CA MET A 1 8.69 -6.22 8.89
C MET A 1 8.99 -4.81 9.37
N GLU A 2 10.16 -4.56 9.96
CA GLU A 2 10.57 -3.22 10.44
C GLU A 2 10.34 -2.06 9.47
N SER A 3 10.72 -2.20 8.19
CA SER A 3 10.52 -1.12 7.20
C SER A 3 9.03 -0.87 6.90
N ILE A 4 8.20 -1.92 6.92
CA ILE A 4 6.75 -1.80 6.71
C ILE A 4 6.11 -1.07 7.89
N GLY A 5 6.47 -1.47 9.12
CA GLY A 5 5.99 -0.80 10.33
C GLY A 5 6.38 0.68 10.39
N ARG A 6 7.62 1.01 10.00
CA ARG A 6 8.08 2.41 9.89
C ARG A 6 7.35 3.19 8.80
N ALA A 7 7.02 2.58 7.67
CA ALA A 7 6.24 3.22 6.61
C ALA A 7 4.82 3.56 7.06
N VAL A 8 4.14 2.62 7.72
CA VAL A 8 2.80 2.85 8.32
C VAL A 8 2.85 3.94 9.39
N ASN A 9 3.85 3.90 10.28
CA ASN A 9 4.04 4.96 11.27
C ASN A 9 4.26 6.33 10.60
N SER A 10 5.08 6.38 9.56
CA SER A 10 5.36 7.61 8.81
C SER A 10 4.09 8.15 8.14
N ALA A 11 3.25 7.29 7.56
CA ALA A 11 1.94 7.66 7.03
C ALA A 11 1.06 8.31 8.11
N LEU A 12 0.95 7.69 9.30
CA LEU A 12 0.20 8.25 10.43
C LEU A 12 0.73 9.62 10.88
N GLN A 13 2.05 9.74 11.07
CA GLN A 13 2.65 10.96 11.60
C GLN A 13 2.63 12.14 10.62
N LEU A 14 2.74 11.87 9.33
CA LEU A 14 2.72 12.90 8.29
C LEU A 14 1.29 13.27 7.91
N SER A 15 0.41 12.28 7.73
CA SER A 15 -1.00 12.51 7.37
C SER A 15 -1.75 13.31 8.45
N LYS A 16 -1.49 13.06 9.75
CA LYS A 16 -2.11 13.83 10.83
C LYS A 16 -1.81 15.33 10.75
N ARG A 17 -0.68 15.70 10.12
CA ARG A 17 -0.24 17.10 9.91
C ARG A 17 -0.68 17.63 8.53
N GLY A 18 -1.45 16.86 7.76
CA GLY A 18 -1.86 17.22 6.41
C GLY A 18 -0.80 16.97 5.33
N GLY A 19 0.26 16.21 5.61
CA GLY A 19 1.24 15.83 4.60
C GLY A 19 0.68 14.79 3.64
N GLY A 20 0.88 14.98 2.33
CA GLY A 20 0.71 13.92 1.34
C GLY A 20 1.97 13.08 1.25
N VAL A 21 1.86 11.75 1.22
CA VAL A 21 3.04 10.85 1.19
C VAL A 21 2.86 9.78 0.13
N ALA A 22 3.93 9.52 -0.62
CA ALA A 22 4.02 8.44 -1.59
C ALA A 22 4.99 7.36 -1.11
N PHE A 23 4.64 6.08 -1.32
CA PHE A 23 5.50 4.94 -0.98
C PHE A 23 5.82 4.10 -2.21
N LEU A 24 7.08 3.69 -2.34
CA LEU A 24 7.51 2.70 -3.34
C LEU A 24 7.37 1.29 -2.76
N LEU A 25 6.61 0.43 -3.45
CA LEU A 25 6.33 -0.95 -3.02
C LEU A 25 7.16 -2.00 -3.76
N SER A 26 7.93 -1.62 -4.78
CA SER A 26 8.68 -2.55 -5.65
C SER A 26 9.74 -3.41 -4.96
N ASN A 27 10.17 -3.03 -3.75
CA ASN A 27 11.13 -3.80 -2.95
C ASN A 27 10.44 -4.81 -2.01
N LEU A 28 9.10 -4.85 -1.98
CA LEU A 28 8.38 -5.90 -1.30
C LEU A 28 8.50 -7.19 -2.11
N ARG A 29 8.55 -8.31 -1.40
CA ARG A 29 8.47 -9.62 -2.04
C ARG A 29 7.03 -9.85 -2.53
N GLU A 30 6.90 -10.55 -3.64
CA GLU A 30 5.63 -10.88 -4.28
C GLU A 30 4.76 -11.85 -3.47
N ALA A 31 3.49 -11.97 -3.84
CA ALA A 31 2.61 -12.99 -3.28
C ALA A 31 3.10 -14.40 -3.65
N GLY A 32 3.15 -15.29 -2.65
CA GLY A 32 3.69 -16.64 -2.79
C GLY A 32 5.20 -16.77 -2.55
N ALA A 33 5.95 -15.66 -2.47
CA ALA A 33 7.38 -15.70 -2.19
C ALA A 33 7.69 -16.38 -0.84
N PRO A 34 8.81 -17.12 -0.72
CA PRO A 34 9.15 -17.82 0.51
C PRO A 34 9.47 -16.87 1.67
N ILE A 35 9.16 -17.30 2.90
CA ILE A 35 9.54 -16.62 4.14
C ILE A 35 10.27 -17.62 5.03
N LYS A 36 11.50 -17.27 5.45
CA LYS A 36 12.35 -18.15 6.28
C LYS A 36 12.48 -19.58 5.69
N ARG A 37 12.59 -19.68 4.36
CA ARG A 37 12.68 -20.95 3.59
C ARG A 37 11.41 -21.81 3.60
N ILE A 38 10.27 -21.24 3.99
CA ILE A 38 8.95 -21.87 3.84
C ILE A 38 8.30 -21.24 2.61
N GLU A 39 8.02 -22.07 1.60
CA GLU A 39 7.43 -21.68 0.32
C GLU A 39 5.98 -21.20 0.47
N ASN A 40 5.50 -20.38 -0.47
CA ASN A 40 4.09 -19.92 -0.55
C ASN A 40 3.59 -19.12 0.67
N GLN A 41 4.48 -18.44 1.40
CA GLN A 41 4.10 -17.75 2.64
C GLN A 41 3.82 -16.26 2.50
N SER A 42 4.42 -15.56 1.54
CA SER A 42 4.20 -14.13 1.38
C SER A 42 2.79 -13.81 0.86
N SER A 43 2.16 -12.81 1.45
CA SER A 43 0.86 -12.29 0.99
C SER A 43 0.99 -11.15 -0.05
N GLY A 44 2.21 -10.79 -0.43
CA GLY A 44 2.48 -9.78 -1.46
C GLY A 44 2.20 -8.33 -1.04
N VAL A 45 2.01 -7.46 -2.03
CA VAL A 45 1.89 -6.00 -1.83
C VAL A 45 0.53 -5.53 -1.30
N VAL A 46 -0.55 -6.24 -1.63
CA VAL A 46 -1.94 -5.78 -1.38
C VAL A 46 -2.24 -5.58 0.11
N PRO A 47 -1.86 -6.49 1.04
CA PRO A 47 -2.09 -6.25 2.47
C PRO A 47 -1.32 -5.04 3.01
N VAL A 48 -0.14 -4.74 2.45
CA VAL A 48 0.62 -3.53 2.82
C VAL A 48 -0.08 -2.28 2.33
N MET A 49 -0.63 -2.28 1.11
CA MET A 49 -1.46 -1.19 0.62
C MET A 49 -2.67 -0.95 1.53
N LYS A 50 -3.30 -2.03 2.03
CA LYS A 50 -4.45 -1.91 2.93
C LYS A 50 -4.09 -1.24 4.25
N MET A 51 -2.99 -1.65 4.87
CA MET A 51 -2.49 -1.00 6.09
C MET A 51 -2.19 0.49 5.88
N LEU A 52 -1.63 0.87 4.72
CA LEU A 52 -1.38 2.27 4.38
C LEU A 52 -2.69 3.03 4.16
N GLU A 53 -3.65 2.47 3.43
CA GLU A 53 -4.97 3.06 3.23
C GLU A 53 -5.67 3.35 4.55
N ASP A 54 -5.68 2.37 5.47
CA ASP A 54 -6.30 2.52 6.78
C ASP A 54 -5.59 3.59 7.60
N ALA A 55 -4.26 3.67 7.52
CA ALA A 55 -3.47 4.71 8.19
C ALA A 55 -3.82 6.13 7.70
N PHE A 56 -3.93 6.35 6.39
CA PHE A 56 -4.33 7.66 5.84
C PHE A 56 -5.79 8.01 6.14
N SER A 57 -6.68 7.01 6.09
CA SER A 57 -8.10 7.19 6.39
C SER A 57 -8.31 7.55 7.86
N TYR A 58 -7.51 6.96 8.76
CA TYR A 58 -7.53 7.25 10.20
C TYR A 58 -6.91 8.62 10.53
N ALA A 59 -5.73 8.94 10.00
CA ALA A 59 -5.00 10.16 10.32
C ALA A 59 -5.42 11.35 9.42
N ASN A 60 -6.70 11.74 9.48
CA ASN A 60 -7.37 12.65 8.54
C ASN A 60 -7.35 14.15 8.92
N GLN A 61 -6.19 14.68 9.33
CA GLN A 61 -6.01 16.10 9.71
C GLN A 61 -7.13 16.65 10.63
N LEU A 62 -7.39 15.98 11.76
CA LEU A 62 -8.45 16.35 12.71
C LEU A 62 -9.86 16.40 12.08
N GLY A 63 -10.13 15.54 11.09
CA GLY A 63 -11.41 15.47 10.38
C GLY A 63 -11.59 16.52 9.28
N ALA A 64 -10.61 17.39 9.04
CA ALA A 64 -10.72 18.45 8.02
C ALA A 64 -10.62 17.92 6.58
N ARG A 65 -9.82 16.86 6.34
CA ARG A 65 -9.74 16.19 5.02
C ARG A 65 -9.29 14.75 5.15
N GLN A 66 -9.67 13.93 4.18
CA GLN A 66 -9.09 12.60 4.02
C GLN A 66 -7.57 12.69 3.85
N GLY A 67 -6.84 11.76 4.46
CA GLY A 67 -5.40 11.66 4.29
C GLY A 67 -5.06 11.41 2.82
N ALA A 68 -4.01 12.07 2.32
CA ALA A 68 -3.58 11.93 0.93
C ALA A 68 -2.39 10.97 0.85
N GLY A 69 -2.61 9.79 0.26
CA GLY A 69 -1.59 8.77 0.09
C GLY A 69 -1.44 8.32 -1.35
N ALA A 70 -0.21 8.01 -1.76
CA ALA A 70 0.08 7.37 -3.02
C ALA A 70 0.97 6.14 -2.83
N VAL A 71 0.83 5.16 -3.71
CA VAL A 71 1.68 3.97 -3.78
C VAL A 71 2.11 3.74 -5.21
N TRP A 72 3.39 3.40 -5.38
CA TRP A 72 4.02 3.13 -6.66
C TRP A 72 4.53 1.70 -6.70
N LEU A 73 4.29 1.03 -7.83
CA LEU A 73 4.80 -0.30 -8.10
C LEU A 73 5.41 -0.35 -9.50
N HIS A 74 6.60 -0.90 -9.59
CA HIS A 74 7.30 -1.11 -10.87
C HIS A 74 6.49 -2.06 -11.76
N VAL A 75 6.41 -1.76 -13.06
CA VAL A 75 5.53 -2.49 -14.00
C VAL A 75 5.93 -3.97 -14.15
N HIS A 76 7.22 -4.28 -14.00
CA HIS A 76 7.71 -5.65 -14.06
C HIS A 76 7.65 -6.40 -12.72
N HIS A 77 7.08 -5.81 -11.67
CA HIS A 77 6.92 -6.50 -10.40
C HIS A 77 5.88 -7.64 -10.53
N PRO A 78 6.11 -8.84 -9.97
CA PRO A 78 5.20 -9.98 -10.16
C PRO A 78 3.76 -9.75 -9.66
N ASP A 79 3.59 -8.88 -8.66
CA ASP A 79 2.25 -8.49 -8.16
C ASP A 79 1.56 -7.37 -8.97
N ILE A 80 2.10 -6.92 -10.11
CA ILE A 80 1.54 -5.77 -10.86
C ILE A 80 0.06 -5.94 -11.20
N LEU A 81 -0.37 -7.12 -11.64
CA LEU A 81 -1.77 -7.36 -11.97
C LEU A 81 -2.66 -7.31 -10.72
N ARG A 82 -2.22 -7.90 -9.60
CA ARG A 82 -2.94 -7.84 -8.32
C ARG A 82 -3.04 -6.41 -7.80
N PHE A 83 -1.98 -5.63 -7.97
CA PHE A 83 -1.93 -4.21 -7.62
C PHE A 83 -2.97 -3.42 -8.41
N LEU A 84 -3.04 -3.60 -9.73
CA LEU A 84 -4.03 -2.92 -10.57
C LEU A 84 -5.46 -3.36 -10.26
N ASP A 85 -5.66 -4.65 -9.95
CA ASP A 85 -6.96 -5.21 -9.63
C ASP A 85 -7.60 -4.59 -8.37
N THR A 86 -6.79 -4.06 -7.44
CA THR A 86 -7.28 -3.36 -6.24
C THR A 86 -8.14 -2.13 -6.55
N ARG A 87 -8.02 -1.57 -7.75
CA ARG A 87 -8.75 -0.36 -8.19
C ARG A 87 -10.02 -0.65 -8.98
N ARG A 88 -10.30 -1.92 -9.31
CA ARG A 88 -11.54 -2.28 -10.01
C ARG A 88 -12.74 -1.99 -9.11
N GLU A 89 -13.79 -1.40 -9.67
CA GLU A 89 -15.01 -1.07 -8.90
C GLU A 89 -15.67 -2.32 -8.30
N ASN A 90 -15.62 -3.44 -9.03
CA ASN A 90 -16.18 -4.74 -8.64
C ASN A 90 -15.17 -5.64 -7.90
N ALA A 91 -14.06 -5.09 -7.41
CA ALA A 91 -13.11 -5.86 -6.59
C ALA A 91 -13.73 -6.25 -5.24
N ASP A 92 -13.34 -7.41 -4.71
CA ASP A 92 -13.69 -7.82 -3.34
C ASP A 92 -13.22 -6.72 -2.35
N GLU A 93 -14.08 -6.36 -1.39
CA GLU A 93 -13.82 -5.34 -0.38
C GLU A 93 -12.49 -5.55 0.36
N LYS A 94 -12.07 -6.82 0.52
CA LYS A 94 -10.82 -7.21 1.19
C LYS A 94 -9.56 -6.79 0.42
N ILE A 95 -9.66 -6.64 -0.90
CA ILE A 95 -8.53 -6.25 -1.76
C ILE A 95 -8.70 -4.84 -2.34
N ARG A 96 -9.91 -4.27 -2.26
CA ARG A 96 -10.21 -2.97 -2.83
C ARG A 96 -9.52 -1.84 -2.06
N ILE A 97 -8.86 -0.97 -2.82
CA ILE A 97 -8.20 0.25 -2.35
C ILE A 97 -8.93 1.46 -2.95
N LYS A 98 -9.53 2.28 -2.09
CA LYS A 98 -10.38 3.43 -2.42
C LYS A 98 -9.62 4.75 -2.35
N ASN A 99 -8.77 4.92 -1.32
CA ASN A 99 -8.25 6.24 -0.95
C ASN A 99 -6.78 6.48 -1.37
N LEU A 100 -6.05 5.44 -1.78
CA LEU A 100 -4.67 5.59 -2.27
C LEU A 100 -4.63 5.83 -3.79
N VAL A 101 -3.82 6.80 -4.20
CA VAL A 101 -3.40 6.93 -5.59
C VAL A 101 -2.45 5.78 -5.92
N ALA A 102 -2.74 5.05 -7.00
CA ALA A 102 -1.92 3.92 -7.44
C ALA A 102 -1.26 4.28 -8.78
N GLY A 103 0.07 4.29 -8.81
CA GLY A 103 0.86 4.54 -10.02
C GLY A 103 1.67 3.31 -10.42
N GLY A 104 1.60 2.92 -11.69
CA GLY A 104 2.49 1.93 -12.29
C GLY A 104 3.45 2.65 -13.24
N GLY A 105 4.75 2.55 -13.01
CA GLY A 105 5.76 3.20 -13.84
C GLY A 105 7.15 3.14 -13.23
N ASP A 106 8.15 3.33 -14.08
CA ASP A 106 9.54 3.51 -13.65
C ASP A 106 9.73 5.00 -13.32
N PRO A 107 10.30 5.34 -12.15
CA PRO A 107 10.55 6.72 -11.78
C PRO A 107 11.58 7.41 -12.69
#